data_AF-A0A7X7JM49-F1
#
_entry.id   AF-A0A7X7JM49-F1
#
_cell.length_a   1.000
_cell.length_b   1.000
_cell.length_c   1.000
_cell.angle_alpha   90.00
_cell.angle_beta   90.00
_cell.angle_gamma   90.00
#
_symmetry.space_group_name_H-M   'P 1'
#
loop_
_entity.id
_entity.type
_entity.pdbx_description
1 polymer ?
#
loop_
_entity_poly.entity_id
_entity_poly.type
_entity_poly.pdbx_seq_one_letter_code
_entity_poly.pdbx_strand_id
1 'polypeptide(L)'
;MEPSRIAKQAAADFFGASATNAEPVDLTTSKFPWAKRHSFYMAMNAERRKLLISVDEKGVPYPFEPVSDLSQLNRSSSNMIMLNSILSTEGVNLPEGLDLPWTSRNVLMGLGGWVGSGAFFSNEESALHLWTHLSPNDGPRLFRQYCKDPELRRSGEQWELDFSYFNLRGGVEGWHAHGNQRAILGATGQTVLPDKTFLVPYG
;
A
#
# COMPACT_ATOMS: atom_id res chain seq x y z
N MET A 1 -23.61 12.06 8.29
CA MET A 1 -23.37 10.68 8.76
C MET A 1 -21.87 10.57 9.01
N GLU A 2 -21.43 9.99 10.14
CA GLU A 2 -20.00 9.87 10.45
C GLU A 2 -19.24 9.12 9.33
N PRO A 3 -18.06 9.59 8.87
CA PRO A 3 -17.30 8.95 7.78
C PRO A 3 -16.97 7.48 8.03
N SER A 4 -16.67 7.10 9.28
CA SER A 4 -16.42 5.69 9.65
C SER A 4 -17.63 4.79 9.39
N ARG A 5 -18.86 5.28 9.64
CA ARG A 5 -20.10 4.54 9.38
C ARG A 5 -20.35 4.38 7.89
N ILE A 6 -20.05 5.41 7.10
CA ILE A 6 -20.12 5.36 5.63
C ILE A 6 -19.14 4.33 5.10
N ALA A 7 -17.89 4.35 5.59
CA ALA A 7 -16.87 3.36 5.21
C ALA A 7 -17.30 1.93 5.58
N LYS A 8 -17.89 1.74 6.77
CA LYS A 8 -18.41 0.44 7.20
C LYS A 8 -19.50 -0.10 6.27
N GLN A 9 -20.43 0.76 5.86
CA GLN A 9 -21.50 0.40 4.92
C GLN A 9 -20.92 0.06 3.54
N ALA A 10 -20.05 0.89 3.00
CA ALA A 10 -19.40 0.65 1.71
C ALA A 10 -18.61 -0.67 1.71
N ALA A 11 -17.96 -1.02 2.82
CA ALA A 11 -17.30 -2.31 2.98
C ALA A 11 -18.29 -3.48 2.97
N ALA A 12 -19.42 -3.35 3.68
CA ALA A 12 -20.46 -4.38 3.70
C ALA A 12 -21.09 -4.59 2.32
N ASP A 13 -21.28 -3.51 1.56
CA ASP A 13 -21.79 -3.57 0.19
C ASP A 13 -20.77 -4.25 -0.74
N PHE A 14 -19.47 -3.93 -0.59
CA PHE A 14 -18.41 -4.51 -1.40
C PHE A 14 -18.21 -6.02 -1.15
N PHE A 15 -18.17 -6.43 0.12
CA PHE A 15 -17.93 -7.83 0.47
C PHE A 15 -19.18 -8.72 0.44
N GLY A 16 -20.37 -8.11 0.33
CA GLY A 16 -21.64 -8.76 0.62
C GLY A 16 -21.93 -8.81 2.14
N ALA A 17 -23.22 -8.94 2.51
CA ALA A 17 -23.78 -8.74 3.85
C ALA A 17 -23.18 -9.58 5.02
N SER A 18 -22.14 -10.39 4.78
CA SER A 18 -21.46 -11.24 5.77
C SER A 18 -20.31 -10.55 6.54
N ALA A 19 -20.01 -9.27 6.28
CA ALA A 19 -18.59 -8.91 6.20
C ALA A 19 -17.98 -7.81 7.10
N THR A 20 -18.67 -7.09 8.00
CA THR A 20 -17.94 -6.11 8.86
C THR A 20 -18.59 -5.91 10.23
N ASN A 21 -18.36 -6.85 11.15
CA ASN A 21 -18.83 -6.69 12.54
C ASN A 21 -18.04 -5.61 13.31
N ALA A 22 -16.76 -5.44 12.99
CA ALA A 22 -15.89 -4.45 13.63
C ALA A 22 -16.01 -3.07 12.97
N GLU A 23 -15.72 -2.02 13.74
CA GLU A 23 -15.54 -0.68 13.20
C GLU A 23 -14.29 -0.61 12.32
N PRO A 24 -14.33 0.08 11.16
CA PRO A 24 -13.15 0.29 10.34
C PRO A 24 -12.04 1.02 11.09
N VAL A 25 -10.79 0.65 10.82
CA VAL A 25 -9.62 1.30 11.40
C VAL A 25 -9.32 2.59 10.63
N ASP A 26 -9.25 3.72 11.33
CA ASP A 26 -8.86 5.00 10.74
C ASP A 26 -7.35 5.03 10.44
N LEU A 27 -7.01 5.27 9.17
CA LEU A 27 -5.65 5.39 8.67
C LEU A 27 -5.29 6.83 8.27
N THR A 28 -6.24 7.77 8.38
CA THR A 28 -6.13 9.13 7.85
C THR A 28 -4.89 9.83 8.38
N THR A 29 -4.70 9.89 9.69
CA THR A 29 -3.58 10.63 10.29
C THR A 29 -2.26 9.86 10.22
N SER A 30 -2.31 8.53 10.25
CA SER A 30 -1.11 7.68 10.37
C SER A 30 -0.48 7.31 9.02
N LYS A 31 -1.28 7.21 7.96
CA LYS A 31 -0.84 6.81 6.61
C LYS A 31 -1.13 7.84 5.53
N PHE A 32 -2.11 8.72 5.75
CA PHE A 32 -2.53 9.73 4.77
C PHE A 32 -2.57 11.15 5.37
N PRO A 33 -1.52 11.61 6.08
CA PRO A 33 -1.56 12.89 6.81
C PRO A 33 -1.79 14.11 5.90
N TRP A 34 -1.58 13.94 4.59
CA TRP A 34 -1.83 14.91 3.54
C TRP A 34 -3.32 15.07 3.18
N ALA A 35 -4.16 14.08 3.49
CA ALA A 35 -5.59 14.14 3.18
C ALA A 35 -6.31 15.05 4.17
N LYS A 36 -6.87 16.15 3.67
CA LYS A 36 -7.64 17.15 4.44
C LYS A 36 -9.13 17.14 4.11
N ARG A 37 -9.49 16.68 2.90
CA ARG A 37 -10.88 16.59 2.41
C ARG A 37 -11.39 15.16 2.35
N HIS A 38 -10.50 14.18 2.47
CA HIS A 38 -10.81 12.76 2.51
C HIS A 38 -10.36 12.13 3.82
N SER A 39 -11.16 11.18 4.31
CA SER A 39 -10.81 10.28 5.41
C SER A 39 -10.57 8.88 4.87
N PHE A 40 -9.54 8.19 5.35
CA PHE A 40 -9.15 6.87 4.89
C PHE A 40 -9.35 5.82 5.97
N TYR A 41 -10.08 4.76 5.64
CA TYR A 41 -10.41 3.68 6.55
C TYR A 41 -10.00 2.33 5.97
N MET A 42 -9.51 1.44 6.83
CA MET A 42 -9.35 0.02 6.53
C MET A 42 -10.51 -0.75 7.13
N ALA A 43 -11.30 -1.37 6.27
CA ALA A 43 -12.28 -2.38 6.66
C ALA A 43 -11.70 -3.78 6.46
N MET A 44 -12.18 -4.75 7.25
CA MET A 44 -11.73 -6.14 7.16
C MET A 44 -12.91 -7.09 7.33
N ASN A 45 -12.98 -8.13 6.48
CA ASN A 45 -14.01 -9.15 6.58
C ASN A 45 -13.65 -10.31 7.52
N ALA A 46 -14.60 -11.24 7.72
CA ALA A 46 -14.39 -12.42 8.56
C ALA A 46 -13.24 -13.33 8.06
N GLU A 47 -12.95 -13.31 6.76
CA GLU A 47 -11.83 -14.02 6.12
C GLU A 47 -10.51 -13.24 6.20
N ARG A 48 -10.48 -12.11 6.92
CA ARG A 48 -9.34 -11.19 7.05
C ARG A 48 -8.91 -10.51 5.76
N ARG A 49 -9.78 -10.44 4.75
CA ARG A 49 -9.56 -9.64 3.55
C ARG A 49 -9.74 -8.17 3.91
N LYS A 50 -8.73 -7.35 3.59
CA LYS A 50 -8.69 -5.92 3.87
C LYS A 50 -9.15 -5.12 2.66
N LEU A 51 -9.90 -4.05 2.90
CA LEU A 51 -10.33 -3.09 1.89
C LEU A 51 -10.01 -1.67 2.39
N LEU A 52 -9.31 -0.90 1.56
CA LEU A 52 -9.10 0.52 1.81
C LEU A 52 -10.30 1.30 1.25
N ILE A 53 -10.83 2.23 2.02
CA ILE A 53 -11.98 3.05 1.63
C ILE A 53 -11.63 4.50 1.96
N SER A 54 -11.70 5.36 0.95
CA SER A 54 -11.70 6.81 1.15
C SER A 54 -13.14 7.31 1.25
N VAL A 55 -13.40 8.30 2.10
CA VAL A 55 -14.69 8.99 2.18
C VAL A 55 -14.43 10.48 2.06
N ASP A 56 -15.07 11.14 1.09
CA ASP A 56 -14.91 12.58 0.87
C ASP A 56 -15.71 13.43 1.88
N GLU A 57 -15.51 14.75 1.83
CA GLU A 57 -16.21 15.73 2.68
C GLU A 57 -17.74 15.76 2.47
N LYS A 58 -18.24 15.19 1.37
CA LYS A 58 -19.68 15.06 1.07
C LYS A 58 -20.26 13.72 1.55
N GLY A 59 -19.43 12.82 2.08
CA GLY A 59 -19.82 11.50 2.53
C GLY A 59 -19.95 10.47 1.42
N VAL A 60 -19.28 10.67 0.27
CA VAL A 60 -19.22 9.69 -0.82
C VAL A 60 -18.07 8.71 -0.57
N PRO A 61 -18.34 7.39 -0.51
CA PRO A 61 -17.29 6.39 -0.35
C PRO A 61 -16.63 6.02 -1.68
N TYR A 62 -15.34 5.74 -1.59
CA TYR A 62 -14.43 5.36 -2.67
C TYR A 62 -13.66 4.10 -2.24
N PRO A 63 -14.19 2.90 -2.49
CA PRO A 63 -13.51 1.65 -2.18
C PRO A 63 -12.39 1.38 -3.20
N PHE A 64 -11.19 1.06 -2.71
CA PHE A 64 -10.06 0.65 -3.53
C PHE A 64 -10.03 -0.87 -3.64
N GLU A 65 -10.36 -1.39 -4.82
CA GLU A 65 -10.47 -2.83 -5.05
C GLU A 65 -9.07 -3.44 -5.18
N PRO A 66 -8.65 -4.39 -4.32
CA PRO A 66 -7.32 -4.96 -4.43
C PRO A 66 -7.12 -5.64 -5.78
N VAL A 67 -6.14 -5.17 -6.55
CA VAL A 67 -5.72 -5.83 -7.79
C VAL A 67 -4.76 -6.97 -7.42
N SER A 68 -4.94 -8.15 -8.01
CA SER A 68 -4.09 -9.32 -7.75
C SER A 68 -2.97 -9.49 -8.77
N ASP A 69 -3.08 -8.83 -9.92
CA ASP A 69 -2.18 -8.95 -11.06
C ASP A 69 -1.36 -7.67 -11.23
N LEU A 70 -0.06 -7.78 -10.99
CA LEU A 70 0.90 -6.67 -11.08
C LEU A 70 0.99 -6.07 -12.50
N SER A 71 0.57 -6.81 -13.53
CA SER A 71 0.55 -6.32 -14.92
C SER A 71 -0.62 -5.36 -15.22
N GLN A 72 -1.60 -5.25 -14.32
CA GLN A 72 -2.80 -4.43 -14.51
C GLN A 72 -2.71 -3.03 -13.88
N LEU A 73 -1.53 -2.63 -13.42
CA LEU A 73 -1.28 -1.39 -12.68
C LEU A 73 -1.01 -0.15 -13.55
N ASN A 74 -1.69 -0.07 -14.70
CA ASN A 74 -1.56 1.09 -15.59
C ASN A 74 -2.52 2.24 -15.22
N ARG A 75 -2.34 3.39 -15.89
CA ARG A 75 -3.14 4.61 -15.69
C ARG A 75 -4.65 4.40 -15.79
N SER A 76 -5.09 3.39 -16.52
CA SER A 76 -6.51 3.09 -16.76
C SER A 76 -7.12 2.21 -15.68
N SER A 77 -6.35 1.73 -14.71
CA SER A 77 -6.89 0.99 -13.56
C SER A 77 -7.77 1.91 -12.70
N SER A 78 -8.92 1.40 -12.25
CA SER A 78 -9.89 2.16 -11.46
C SER A 78 -9.27 2.78 -10.20
N ASN A 79 -8.40 2.03 -9.51
CA ASN A 79 -7.69 2.52 -8.32
C ASN A 79 -6.75 3.68 -8.63
N MET A 80 -6.04 3.64 -9.76
CA MET A 80 -5.12 4.72 -10.17
C MET A 80 -5.89 5.99 -10.55
N ILE A 81 -7.00 5.84 -11.29
CA ILE A 81 -7.89 6.97 -11.64
C ILE A 81 -8.42 7.63 -10.37
N MET A 82 -8.92 6.81 -9.43
CA MET A 82 -9.46 7.27 -8.16
C MET A 82 -8.41 7.95 -7.29
N LEU A 83 -7.23 7.34 -7.12
CA LEU A 83 -6.13 7.91 -6.36
C LEU A 83 -5.71 9.27 -6.92
N ASN A 84 -5.52 9.38 -8.24
CA ASN A 84 -5.14 10.65 -8.86
C ASN A 84 -6.23 11.73 -8.72
N SER A 85 -7.52 11.34 -8.74
CA SER A 85 -8.63 12.26 -8.47
C SER A 85 -8.56 12.81 -7.03
N ILE A 86 -8.26 11.95 -6.06
CA ILE A 86 -8.11 12.34 -4.66
C ILE A 86 -6.87 13.24 -4.49
N LEU A 87 -5.71 12.87 -5.03
CA LEU A 87 -4.49 13.67 -4.97
C LEU A 87 -4.70 15.09 -5.55
N SER A 88 -5.40 15.17 -6.68
CA SER A 88 -5.78 16.44 -7.31
C SER A 88 -6.70 17.28 -6.41
N THR A 89 -7.71 16.65 -5.78
CA THR A 89 -8.65 17.32 -4.87
C THR A 89 -7.96 17.82 -3.59
N GLU A 90 -6.99 17.06 -3.09
CA GLU A 90 -6.19 17.42 -1.91
C GLU A 90 -5.06 18.41 -2.22
N GLY A 91 -4.79 18.68 -3.50
CA GLY A 91 -3.70 19.59 -3.91
C GLY A 91 -2.31 19.08 -3.55
N VAL A 92 -2.13 17.75 -3.54
CA VAL A 92 -0.83 17.12 -3.24
C VAL A 92 0.13 17.32 -4.41
N ASN A 93 1.34 17.79 -4.13
CA ASN A 93 2.42 17.91 -5.11
C ASN A 93 3.38 16.73 -4.99
N LEU A 94 3.44 15.90 -6.03
CA LEU A 94 4.34 14.74 -6.11
C LEU A 94 5.74 15.16 -6.61
N PRO A 95 6.79 14.40 -6.28
CA PRO A 95 6.81 13.20 -5.44
C PRO A 95 6.80 13.48 -3.92
N GLU A 96 6.73 14.74 -3.51
CA GLU A 96 6.62 15.13 -2.11
C GLU A 96 5.21 14.86 -1.53
N GLY A 97 5.07 15.07 -0.22
CA GLY A 97 3.76 15.16 0.42
C GLY A 97 3.10 13.81 0.77
N LEU A 98 3.68 12.67 0.38
CA LEU A 98 3.20 11.35 0.81
C LEU A 98 4.33 10.32 0.88
N ASP A 99 4.04 9.21 1.57
CA ASP A 99 4.85 7.99 1.52
C ASP A 99 4.58 7.27 0.18
N LEU A 100 5.26 7.72 -0.88
CA LEU A 100 5.06 7.20 -2.23
C LEU A 100 5.19 5.67 -2.34
N PRO A 101 6.23 5.01 -1.82
CA PRO A 101 6.32 3.55 -1.89
C PRO A 101 5.10 2.86 -1.27
N TRP A 102 4.69 3.32 -0.07
CA TRP A 102 3.54 2.75 0.60
C TRP A 102 2.26 2.99 -0.19
N THR A 103 2.04 4.21 -0.71
CA THR A 103 0.82 4.58 -1.44
C THR A 103 0.75 3.86 -2.79
N SER A 104 1.83 3.88 -3.58
CA SER A 104 1.91 3.21 -4.88
C SER A 104 1.62 1.72 -4.76
N ARG A 105 2.10 1.05 -3.71
CA ARG A 105 1.80 -0.38 -3.50
C ARG A 105 0.42 -0.58 -2.89
N ASN A 106 0.21 -0.08 -1.68
CA ASN A 106 -0.91 -0.52 -0.84
C ASN A 106 -2.27 -0.01 -1.32
N VAL A 107 -2.32 1.17 -1.93
CA VAL A 107 -3.58 1.68 -2.51
C VAL A 107 -3.94 0.90 -3.77
N LEU A 108 -2.95 0.52 -4.58
CA LEU A 108 -3.20 -0.14 -5.85
C LEU A 108 -3.44 -1.66 -5.71
N MET A 109 -2.67 -2.35 -4.87
CA MET A 109 -2.68 -3.81 -4.72
C MET A 109 -3.27 -4.31 -3.39
N GLY A 110 -3.68 -3.38 -2.51
CA GLY A 110 -4.23 -3.70 -1.20
C GLY A 110 -3.24 -3.60 -0.05
N LEU A 111 -3.81 -3.52 1.16
CA LEU A 111 -3.10 -3.18 2.38
C LEU A 111 -2.30 -4.35 2.97
N GLY A 112 -1.10 -4.02 3.45
CA GLY A 112 -0.29 -4.85 4.33
C GLY A 112 0.96 -5.44 3.66
N GLY A 113 1.97 -5.69 4.47
CA GLY A 113 3.35 -5.85 4.02
C GLY A 113 4.19 -4.62 4.41
N TRP A 114 5.46 -4.60 3.98
CA TRP A 114 6.40 -3.56 4.36
C TRP A 114 7.28 -3.15 3.19
N VAL A 115 7.52 -1.85 3.08
CA VAL A 115 8.50 -1.30 2.14
C VAL A 115 9.89 -1.62 2.69
N GLY A 116 10.70 -2.30 1.89
CA GLY A 116 12.11 -2.51 2.19
C GLY A 116 12.79 -1.16 2.36
N SER A 117 13.51 -0.99 3.46
CA SER A 117 14.27 0.22 3.78
C SER A 117 15.29 -0.07 4.89
N GLY A 118 16.29 0.79 5.04
CA GLY A 118 17.21 0.73 6.17
C GLY A 118 16.49 0.92 7.51
N ALA A 119 15.44 1.74 7.55
CA ALA A 119 14.59 1.92 8.72
C ALA A 119 13.82 0.64 9.08
N PHE A 120 13.22 -0.01 8.08
CA PHE A 120 12.55 -1.30 8.27
C PHE A 120 13.53 -2.37 8.76
N PHE A 121 14.72 -2.46 8.14
CA PHE A 121 15.77 -3.37 8.60
C PHE A 121 16.12 -3.14 10.06
N SER A 122 16.36 -1.88 10.45
CA SER A 122 16.77 -1.52 11.81
C SER A 122 15.71 -1.88 12.85
N ASN A 123 14.42 -1.73 12.50
CA ASN A 123 13.32 -2.10 13.39
C ASN A 123 13.18 -3.61 13.54
N GLU A 124 13.41 -4.38 12.48
CA GLU A 124 13.19 -5.83 12.46
C GLU A 124 14.45 -6.66 12.71
N GLU A 125 15.63 -6.04 12.83
CA GLU A 125 16.92 -6.74 12.95
C GLU A 125 16.93 -7.75 14.10
N SER A 126 16.35 -7.39 15.26
CA SER A 126 16.24 -8.28 16.41
C SER A 126 15.37 -9.51 16.17
N ALA A 127 14.36 -9.40 15.30
CA ALA A 127 13.43 -10.47 14.95
C ALA A 127 13.85 -11.23 13.68
N LEU A 128 14.91 -10.81 12.98
CA LEU A 128 15.34 -11.37 11.70
C LEU A 128 15.52 -12.89 11.73
N HIS A 129 16.05 -13.42 12.83
CA HIS A 129 16.24 -14.86 13.02
C HIS A 129 14.92 -15.65 12.98
N LEU A 130 13.80 -15.05 13.41
CA LEU A 130 12.47 -15.66 13.31
C LEU A 130 11.98 -15.68 11.87
N TRP A 131 12.24 -14.60 11.13
CA TRP A 131 11.78 -14.44 9.75
C TRP A 131 12.53 -15.35 8.78
N THR A 132 13.77 -15.68 9.14
CA THR A 132 14.71 -16.43 8.31
C THR A 132 14.99 -17.83 8.83
N HIS A 133 14.22 -18.32 9.80
CA HIS A 133 14.42 -19.64 10.42
C HIS A 133 14.47 -20.79 9.39
N LEU A 134 13.66 -20.70 8.32
CA LEU A 134 13.62 -21.71 7.25
C LEU A 134 14.88 -21.68 6.36
N SER A 135 15.68 -20.63 6.43
CA SER A 135 16.91 -20.44 5.65
C SER A 135 17.90 -19.58 6.45
N PRO A 136 18.47 -20.08 7.55
CA PRO A 136 19.22 -19.27 8.51
C PRO A 136 20.52 -18.68 7.95
N ASN A 137 21.07 -19.26 6.87
CA ASN A 137 22.27 -18.77 6.21
C ASN A 137 21.97 -17.77 5.08
N ASP A 138 21.03 -18.10 4.20
CA ASP A 138 20.69 -17.25 3.04
C ASP A 138 19.67 -16.17 3.37
N GLY A 139 18.72 -16.45 4.27
CA GLY A 139 17.64 -15.56 4.64
C GLY A 139 18.12 -14.20 5.15
N PRO A 140 19.04 -14.11 6.12
CA PRO A 140 19.55 -12.82 6.60
C PRO A 140 20.24 -12.01 5.48
N ARG A 141 20.99 -12.70 4.60
CA ARG A 141 21.65 -12.08 3.44
C ARG A 141 20.62 -11.52 2.46
N LEU A 142 19.58 -12.29 2.13
CA LEU A 142 18.49 -11.88 1.26
C LEU A 142 17.68 -10.74 1.89
N PHE A 143 17.37 -10.82 3.18
CA PHE A 143 16.63 -9.77 3.87
C PHE A 143 17.36 -8.43 3.80
N ARG A 144 18.66 -8.42 4.10
CA ARG A 144 19.51 -7.23 3.95
C ARG A 144 19.59 -6.73 2.51
N GLN A 145 19.64 -7.64 1.54
CA GLN A 145 19.69 -7.29 0.11
C GLN A 145 18.44 -6.52 -0.33
N TYR A 146 17.25 -6.84 0.21
CA TYR A 146 15.98 -6.24 -0.19
C TYR A 146 15.45 -5.19 0.79
N CYS A 147 16.06 -5.02 1.95
CA CYS A 147 15.83 -3.85 2.81
C CYS A 147 16.71 -2.66 2.38
N LYS A 148 16.52 -2.21 1.13
CA LYS A 148 17.18 -1.03 0.58
C LYS A 148 16.20 0.12 0.53
N ASP A 149 16.67 1.32 0.85
CA ASP A 149 15.83 2.51 0.80
C ASP A 149 15.29 2.73 -0.62
N PRO A 150 14.02 3.17 -0.75
CA PRO A 150 13.44 3.52 -2.04
C PRO A 150 14.29 4.55 -2.80
N GLU A 151 14.50 4.30 -4.09
CA GLU A 151 15.31 5.15 -4.96
C GLU A 151 14.42 6.06 -5.80
N LEU A 152 14.34 7.33 -5.41
CA LEU A 152 13.59 8.36 -6.13
C LEU A 152 14.51 9.12 -7.10
N ARG A 153 14.21 9.07 -8.39
CA ARG A 153 14.89 9.83 -9.45
C ARG A 153 13.95 10.89 -10.03
N ARG A 154 14.49 12.05 -10.37
CA ARG A 154 13.71 13.19 -10.91
C ARG A 154 14.36 13.73 -12.18
N SER A 155 13.52 14.06 -13.16
CA SER A 155 13.93 14.71 -14.41
C SER A 155 12.89 15.74 -14.81
N GLY A 156 13.17 17.01 -14.51
CA GLY A 156 12.19 18.09 -14.67
C GLY A 156 10.95 17.85 -13.81
N GLU A 157 9.78 17.82 -14.45
CA GLU A 157 8.49 17.54 -13.79
C GLU A 157 8.20 16.05 -13.60
N GLN A 158 9.02 15.17 -14.17
CA GLN A 158 8.83 13.72 -14.09
C GLN A 158 9.62 13.13 -12.92
N TRP A 159 9.08 12.07 -12.35
CA TRP A 159 9.74 11.29 -11.32
C TRP A 159 9.57 9.79 -11.57
N GLU A 160 10.54 9.03 -11.09
CA GLU A 160 10.55 7.57 -11.05
C GLU A 160 10.97 7.11 -9.66
N LEU A 161 10.38 6.02 -9.20
CA LEU A 161 10.61 5.45 -7.90
C LEU A 161 10.78 3.94 -8.04
N ASP A 162 11.93 3.43 -7.61
CA ASP A 162 12.15 2.00 -7.45
C ASP A 162 12.18 1.62 -5.97
N PHE A 163 11.56 0.51 -5.61
CA PHE A 163 11.60 0.00 -4.23
C PHE A 163 11.35 -1.51 -4.16
N SER A 164 11.75 -2.10 -3.04
CA SER A 164 11.40 -3.48 -2.70
C SER A 164 10.26 -3.50 -1.69
N TYR A 165 9.41 -4.52 -1.75
CA TYR A 165 8.26 -4.65 -0.88
C TYR A 165 8.11 -6.09 -0.38
N PHE A 166 8.14 -6.28 0.93
CA PHE A 166 7.90 -7.55 1.60
C PHE A 166 6.40 -7.79 1.71
N ASN A 167 5.89 -8.79 1.00
CA ASN A 167 4.47 -9.09 0.98
C ASN A 167 4.05 -9.96 2.18
N LEU A 168 2.76 -10.02 2.48
CA LEU A 168 2.22 -10.82 3.60
C LEU A 168 2.34 -12.34 3.40
N ARG A 169 2.68 -12.78 2.19
CA ARG A 169 2.88 -14.21 1.85
C ARG A 169 4.33 -14.63 2.05
N GLY A 170 5.20 -13.73 2.54
CA GLY A 170 6.61 -14.01 2.80
C GLY A 170 7.51 -13.95 1.57
N GLY A 171 7.03 -13.36 0.47
CA GLY A 171 7.81 -13.05 -0.72
C GLY A 171 8.26 -11.59 -0.76
N VAL A 172 9.06 -11.27 -1.77
CA VAL A 172 9.48 -9.88 -2.05
C VAL A 172 9.07 -9.52 -3.47
N GLU A 173 8.44 -8.35 -3.59
CA GLU A 173 8.07 -7.71 -4.83
C GLU A 173 9.07 -6.57 -5.12
N GLY A 174 9.55 -6.48 -6.35
CA GLY A 174 10.27 -5.31 -6.85
C GLY A 174 9.29 -4.41 -7.58
N TRP A 175 9.31 -3.12 -7.27
CA TRP A 175 8.34 -2.15 -7.75
C TRP A 175 9.02 -0.99 -8.46
N HIS A 176 8.39 -0.56 -9.55
CA HIS A 176 8.72 0.65 -10.28
C HIS A 176 7.45 1.50 -10.41
N ALA A 177 7.47 2.74 -9.92
CA ALA A 177 6.38 3.69 -10.09
C ALA A 177 6.91 4.96 -10.74
N HIS A 178 6.10 5.60 -11.58
CA HIS A 178 6.49 6.84 -12.22
C HIS A 178 5.31 7.78 -12.34
N GLY A 179 5.61 9.07 -12.46
CA GLY A 179 4.60 10.09 -12.59
C GLY A 179 5.16 11.47 -12.82
N ASN A 180 4.30 12.46 -12.60
CA ASN A 180 4.66 13.87 -12.64
C ASN A 180 4.18 14.58 -11.37
N GLN A 181 4.37 15.89 -11.29
CA GLN A 181 4.01 16.68 -10.11
C GLN A 181 2.53 16.55 -9.67
N ARG A 182 1.62 16.16 -10.57
CA ARG A 182 0.18 16.13 -10.32
C ARG A 182 -0.42 14.73 -10.23
N ALA A 183 0.29 13.70 -10.70
CA ALA A 183 -0.29 12.37 -10.82
C ALA A 183 0.76 11.26 -10.83
N ILE A 184 0.37 10.11 -10.29
CA ILE A 184 1.04 8.82 -10.55
C ILE A 184 0.54 8.34 -11.91
N LEU A 185 1.45 8.20 -12.87
CA LEU A 185 1.11 7.84 -14.25
C LEU A 185 1.14 6.34 -14.49
N GLY A 186 1.95 5.60 -13.74
CA GLY A 186 2.02 4.15 -13.82
C GLY A 186 2.77 3.56 -12.64
N ALA A 187 2.46 2.31 -12.33
CA ALA A 187 3.24 1.48 -11.44
C ALA A 187 3.31 0.07 -12.01
N THR A 188 4.42 -0.63 -11.83
CA THR A 188 4.56 -2.04 -12.15
C THR A 188 5.26 -2.72 -10.99
N GLY A 189 4.91 -3.97 -10.74
CA GLY A 189 5.63 -4.79 -9.80
C GLY A 189 5.94 -6.16 -10.39
N GLN A 190 6.91 -6.83 -9.81
CA GLN A 190 7.27 -8.20 -10.14
C GLN A 190 7.73 -8.93 -8.89
N THR A 191 7.48 -10.23 -8.83
CA THR A 191 8.04 -11.08 -7.77
C THR A 191 9.55 -11.21 -7.98
N VAL A 192 10.35 -10.76 -7.02
CA VAL A 192 11.82 -10.90 -7.02
C VAL A 192 12.31 -11.98 -6.06
N LEU A 193 11.52 -12.29 -5.02
CA LEU A 193 11.67 -13.50 -4.22
C LEU A 193 10.31 -14.20 -4.08
N PRO A 194 10.25 -15.53 -4.22
CA PRO A 194 9.00 -16.27 -4.15
C PRO A 194 8.36 -16.15 -2.77
N ASP A 195 7.04 -16.31 -2.73
CA ASP A 195 6.30 -16.41 -1.47
C ASP A 195 6.88 -17.54 -0.59
N LYS A 196 6.74 -17.39 0.73
CA LYS A 196 7.30 -18.28 1.77
C LYS A 196 8.83 -18.27 1.87
N THR A 197 9.52 -17.32 1.26
CA THR A 197 10.96 -17.10 1.51
C THR A 197 11.20 -16.66 2.95
N PHE A 198 10.35 -15.77 3.47
CA PHE A 198 10.38 -15.30 4.86
C PHE A 198 9.14 -15.73 5.62
N LEU A 199 9.30 -16.03 6.91
CA LEU A 199 8.20 -16.19 7.84
C LEU A 199 7.80 -14.81 8.36
N VAL A 200 6.74 -14.24 7.83
CA VAL A 200 6.24 -12.94 8.29
C VAL A 200 5.38 -13.16 9.54
N PRO A 201 5.76 -12.60 10.71
CA PRO A 201 4.91 -12.66 11.88
C PRO A 201 3.80 -11.63 11.72
N TYR A 202 2.60 -12.10 11.40
CA TYR A 202 1.32 -11.37 11.45
C TYR A 202 1.12 -10.27 10.39
N GLY A 203 0.10 -10.49 9.54
CA GLY A 203 -0.68 -9.46 8.86
C GLY A 203 -2.06 -9.35 9.48
#